data_AF-A0A0W8I8Z6-F1
#
_entry.id   AF-A0A0W8I8Z6-F1
#
_cell.length_a   1.000
_cell.length_b   1.000
_cell.length_c   1.000
_cell.angle_alpha   90.00
_cell.angle_beta   90.00
_cell.angle_gamma   90.00
#
_symmetry.space_group_name_H-M   'P 1'
#
loop_
_entity.id
_entity.type
_entity.pdbx_description
1 polymer ?
#
loop_
_entity_poly.entity_id
_entity_poly.type
_entity_poly.pdbx_seq_one_letter_code
_entity_poly.pdbx_strand_id
1 'polypeptide(L)'
;MTEAREDIDEVTALLDRAGGHAPPLHVSREDVVRRGSTIRRGRRVAAAVSTLAVAGVLWFGWAVAPLGEDPVTAPAEVTWSDLDLDGRLLGLSGRGSSTWSAELRTVEGQEQPELVVSRDGEVLPEPLQAQDGPGEVQVFRTDGLTVAVWLHTEDDPGGPVAWGGRCSLCVGGASDVDGTRIGYAATAAVGSADPAELYVMTEGAVTTLDGRGVPSLELAVEERRFLVFLDEQAGLWGVRGPDDGDQVEVMPVHGDAGTIRGGERSAPWLVSLIPPVAEAVLGEGSVEGASTELAGHQVLIGVGDQTEAPEVDVVIDGERRSLDSYVDSQAREVGVGEPPVTWRSTVEGFLWLDQGSKTEALSVREELSDGRAVVVPVAGGTLVVVGGWAPAPEEAAVFVGDGGGGRWEAATSVRVRELADGRPVTFLGLPVLSASEQEQVVDVGVADEDPSDPEPLGLEEIQVVPLGD
;
A
#
# COMPACT_ATOMS: atom_id res chain seq x y z
N MET A 1 53.44 -61.82 18.81
CA MET A 1 52.23 -61.89 17.97
C MET A 1 51.02 -61.61 18.88
N THR A 2 51.05 -60.45 19.52
CA THR A 2 50.23 -60.12 20.70
C THR A 2 49.78 -58.66 20.66
N GLU A 3 50.55 -57.74 20.05
CA GLU A 3 50.14 -56.33 19.85
C GLU A 3 48.98 -56.17 18.86
N ALA A 4 48.94 -56.93 17.76
CA ALA A 4 47.88 -56.82 16.76
C ALA A 4 46.48 -57.25 17.25
N ARG A 5 46.38 -57.84 18.44
CA ARG A 5 45.11 -58.24 19.06
C ARG A 5 44.56 -57.17 20.00
N GLU A 6 45.44 -56.44 20.70
CA GLU A 6 45.04 -55.32 21.56
C GLU A 6 44.49 -54.13 20.74
N ASP A 7 45.07 -53.84 19.57
CA ASP A 7 44.57 -52.77 18.69
C ASP A 7 43.15 -53.04 18.12
N ILE A 8 42.80 -54.31 17.88
CA ILE A 8 41.47 -54.68 17.36
C ILE A 8 40.41 -54.59 18.47
N ASP A 9 40.77 -54.97 19.69
CA ASP A 9 39.88 -54.90 20.85
C ASP A 9 39.65 -53.44 21.31
N GLU A 10 40.63 -52.55 21.13
CA GLU A 10 40.49 -51.12 21.41
C GLU A 10 39.63 -50.39 20.36
N VAL A 11 39.77 -50.74 19.07
CA VAL A 11 38.94 -50.19 17.99
C VAL A 11 37.48 -50.67 18.10
N THR A 12 37.24 -51.93 18.47
CA THR A 12 35.88 -52.43 18.70
C THR A 12 35.24 -51.81 19.93
N ALA A 13 35.99 -51.55 21.01
CA ALA A 13 35.50 -50.83 22.18
C ALA A 13 35.17 -49.35 21.91
N LEU A 14 35.86 -48.70 20.96
CA LEU A 14 35.55 -47.35 20.49
C LEU A 14 34.29 -47.31 19.60
N LEU A 15 34.07 -48.31 18.77
CA LEU A 15 32.86 -48.44 17.94
C LEU A 15 31.61 -48.75 18.77
N ASP A 16 31.72 -49.59 19.81
CA ASP A 16 30.61 -49.87 20.74
C ASP A 16 30.22 -48.61 21.55
N ARG A 17 31.19 -47.73 21.87
CA ARG A 17 30.91 -46.47 22.57
C ARG A 17 30.28 -45.41 21.64
N ALA A 18 30.55 -45.45 20.34
CA ALA A 18 29.92 -44.59 19.35
C ALA A 18 28.46 -44.99 19.05
N GLY A 19 28.12 -46.28 19.13
CA GLY A 19 26.75 -46.77 18.99
C GLY A 19 25.79 -46.30 20.09
N GLY A 20 26.30 -45.95 21.28
CA GLY A 20 25.49 -45.48 22.42
C GLY A 20 25.08 -43.99 22.37
N HIS A 21 25.64 -43.20 21.44
CA HIS A 21 25.39 -41.75 21.32
C HIS A 21 24.77 -41.33 19.98
N ALA A 22 24.42 -42.28 19.12
CA ALA A 22 23.65 -41.97 17.92
C ALA A 22 22.17 -41.78 18.30
N PRO A 23 21.53 -40.63 17.98
CA PRO A 23 20.09 -40.50 18.13
C PRO A 23 19.38 -41.56 17.28
N PRO A 24 18.31 -42.21 17.77
CA PRO A 24 17.62 -43.23 17.00
C PRO A 24 16.92 -42.60 15.80
N LEU A 25 17.43 -42.84 14.60
CA LEU A 25 16.73 -42.57 13.34
C LEU A 25 15.60 -43.60 13.15
N HIS A 26 14.54 -43.47 13.95
CA HIS A 26 13.30 -44.19 13.72
C HIS A 26 12.47 -43.43 12.68
N VAL A 27 12.77 -43.65 11.40
CA VAL A 27 11.79 -43.37 10.36
C VAL A 27 10.81 -44.54 10.36
N SER A 28 9.60 -44.31 10.88
CA SER A 28 8.58 -45.35 10.89
C SER A 28 8.16 -45.67 9.45
N ARG A 29 7.84 -46.95 9.18
CA ARG A 29 7.33 -47.37 7.86
C ARG A 29 6.02 -46.63 7.50
N GLU A 30 5.28 -46.18 8.51
CA GLU A 30 4.06 -45.40 8.35
C GLU A 30 4.35 -43.94 7.91
N ASP A 31 5.45 -43.33 8.35
CA ASP A 31 5.87 -42.00 7.90
C ASP A 31 6.35 -41.99 6.44
N VAL A 32 7.04 -43.05 6.01
CA VAL A 32 7.44 -43.23 4.60
C VAL A 32 6.22 -43.46 3.70
N VAL A 33 5.23 -44.23 4.18
CA VAL A 33 3.99 -44.47 3.43
C VAL A 33 3.11 -43.22 3.38
N ARG A 34 3.06 -42.43 4.46
CA ARG A 34 2.35 -41.14 4.50
C ARG A 34 2.93 -40.14 3.52
N ARG A 35 4.26 -39.90 3.54
CA ARG A 35 4.95 -39.05 2.54
C ARG A 35 4.81 -39.58 1.11
N GLY A 36 4.92 -40.90 0.91
CA GLY A 36 4.75 -41.52 -0.41
C GLY A 36 3.32 -41.42 -0.95
N SER A 37 2.30 -41.38 -0.09
CA SER A 37 0.90 -41.24 -0.49
C SER A 37 0.51 -39.81 -0.90
N THR A 38 1.15 -38.80 -0.31
CA THR A 38 0.95 -37.39 -0.68
C THR A 38 1.54 -37.12 -2.07
N ILE A 39 2.72 -37.68 -2.36
CA ILE A 39 3.39 -37.55 -3.67
C ILE A 39 2.59 -38.23 -4.80
N ARG A 40 1.81 -39.28 -4.51
CA ARG A 40 1.05 -40.02 -5.54
C ARG A 40 -0.24 -39.33 -5.99
N ARG A 41 -0.72 -38.30 -5.27
CA ARG A 41 -1.93 -37.54 -5.66
C ARG A 41 -1.64 -36.34 -6.58
N GLY A 42 -0.37 -35.94 -6.74
CA GLY A 42 0.00 -34.71 -7.45
C GLY A 42 0.71 -34.88 -8.79
N ARG A 43 0.69 -36.03 -9.48
CA ARG A 43 1.36 -36.13 -10.79
C ARG A 43 0.78 -37.19 -11.73
N ARG A 44 0.14 -36.72 -12.80
CA ARG A 44 0.05 -37.42 -14.08
C ARG A 44 0.57 -36.47 -15.17
N VAL A 45 1.63 -36.94 -15.86
CA VAL A 45 2.23 -36.42 -17.12
C VAL A 45 3.14 -35.18 -16.90
N ALA A 46 4.36 -35.06 -17.44
CA ALA A 46 5.07 -35.81 -18.48
C ALA A 46 6.57 -35.98 -18.15
N ALA A 47 7.15 -37.06 -18.66
CA ALA A 47 8.57 -37.29 -18.76
C ALA A 47 9.09 -36.71 -20.08
N ALA A 48 10.15 -35.89 -20.04
CA ALA A 48 10.98 -35.62 -21.21
C ALA A 48 12.44 -35.35 -20.79
N VAL A 49 13.22 -36.42 -20.88
CA VAL A 49 14.63 -36.52 -21.30
C VAL A 49 15.43 -35.21 -21.48
N SER A 50 16.43 -35.00 -20.63
CA SER A 50 17.75 -34.51 -21.05
C SER A 50 18.84 -34.93 -20.06
N THR A 51 19.61 -35.91 -20.51
CA THR A 51 20.86 -36.41 -19.95
C THR A 51 21.99 -35.61 -20.58
N LEU A 52 22.75 -34.81 -19.81
CA LEU A 52 24.20 -34.50 -20.03
C LEU A 52 24.65 -33.28 -19.20
N ALA A 53 25.29 -33.53 -18.06
CA ALA A 53 26.41 -32.73 -17.56
C ALA A 53 27.22 -33.55 -16.53
N VAL A 54 27.84 -34.64 -17.00
CA VAL A 54 28.97 -35.26 -16.29
C VAL A 54 30.24 -34.75 -16.96
N ALA A 55 31.18 -34.32 -16.12
CA ALA A 55 32.64 -34.27 -16.32
C ALA A 55 33.22 -32.85 -16.25
N GLY A 56 33.70 -32.47 -15.06
CA GLY A 56 34.48 -31.25 -14.91
C GLY A 56 35.12 -30.97 -13.56
N VAL A 57 35.11 -31.86 -12.55
CA VAL A 57 35.82 -31.60 -11.29
C VAL A 57 36.46 -32.86 -10.73
N LEU A 58 37.49 -33.36 -11.40
CA LEU A 58 38.43 -34.32 -10.83
C LEU A 58 39.83 -33.98 -11.35
N TRP A 59 40.52 -33.04 -10.67
CA TRP A 59 41.94 -33.09 -10.31
C TRP A 59 42.44 -31.70 -9.88
N PHE A 60 43.21 -31.67 -8.77
CA PHE A 60 43.69 -30.51 -7.97
C PHE A 60 42.60 -29.89 -7.08
N GLY A 61 42.69 -29.81 -5.74
CA GLY A 61 43.76 -30.10 -4.79
C GLY A 61 43.46 -29.29 -3.51
N TRP A 62 42.94 -29.95 -2.49
CA TRP A 62 42.87 -29.55 -1.07
C TRP A 62 42.47 -28.11 -0.67
N ALA A 63 41.22 -27.97 -0.22
CA ALA A 63 40.92 -27.35 1.08
C ALA A 63 39.70 -28.10 1.67
N VAL A 64 39.83 -28.53 2.92
CA VAL A 64 38.86 -29.39 3.62
C VAL A 64 37.62 -28.56 3.97
N ALA A 65 36.50 -28.79 3.29
CA ALA A 65 35.18 -28.38 3.75
C ALA A 65 34.60 -29.46 4.69
N PRO A 66 33.91 -29.10 5.78
CA PRO A 66 33.32 -30.06 6.69
C PRO A 66 32.23 -30.86 5.96
N LEU A 67 32.36 -32.19 5.98
CA LEU A 67 31.32 -33.12 5.52
C LEU A 67 30.15 -33.06 6.52
N GLY A 68 29.13 -32.28 6.20
CA GLY A 68 27.97 -32.15 7.08
C GLY A 68 26.94 -31.14 6.64
N GLU A 69 26.68 -30.97 5.34
CA GLU A 69 25.47 -30.31 4.86
C GLU A 69 24.95 -31.15 3.70
N ASP A 70 23.72 -31.66 3.84
CA ASP A 70 22.95 -32.10 2.68
C ASP A 70 23.01 -30.97 1.65
N PRO A 71 23.15 -31.25 0.33
CA PRO A 71 23.05 -30.20 -0.65
C PRO A 71 21.70 -29.51 -0.41
N VAL A 72 21.74 -28.23 -0.04
CA VAL A 72 20.58 -27.37 -0.08
C VAL A 72 20.20 -27.35 -1.55
N THR A 73 19.27 -28.23 -1.93
CA THR A 73 18.52 -28.08 -3.17
C THR A 73 17.80 -26.75 -2.98
N ALA A 74 18.36 -25.67 -3.55
CA ALA A 74 17.57 -24.48 -3.78
C ALA A 74 16.30 -24.96 -4.51
N PRO A 75 15.10 -24.58 -4.06
CA PRO A 75 13.89 -24.87 -4.81
C PRO A 75 14.11 -24.40 -6.24
N ALA A 76 13.62 -25.17 -7.22
CA ALA A 76 13.68 -24.72 -8.59
C ALA A 76 12.86 -23.43 -8.66
N GLU A 77 13.51 -22.30 -8.97
CA GLU A 77 12.82 -21.04 -9.23
C GLU A 77 11.81 -21.31 -10.34
N VAL A 78 10.53 -21.12 -10.04
CA VAL A 78 9.45 -21.25 -11.03
C VAL A 78 9.41 -19.95 -11.80
N THR A 79 9.83 -19.98 -13.06
CA THR A 79 9.74 -18.80 -13.92
C THR A 79 8.42 -18.79 -14.69
N TRP A 80 7.99 -17.62 -15.14
CA TRP A 80 6.77 -17.47 -15.94
C TRP A 80 6.77 -18.33 -17.21
N SER A 81 7.94 -18.55 -17.82
CA SER A 81 8.11 -19.38 -19.02
C SER A 81 7.83 -20.86 -18.81
N ASP A 82 7.89 -21.33 -17.56
CA ASP A 82 7.66 -22.74 -17.21
C ASP A 82 6.17 -23.03 -16.95
N LEU A 83 5.33 -22.00 -16.97
CA LEU A 83 3.90 -22.09 -16.73
C LEU A 83 3.13 -22.16 -18.06
N ASP A 84 1.99 -22.85 -18.03
CA ASP A 84 0.98 -22.86 -19.10
C ASP A 84 -0.26 -22.14 -18.55
N LEU A 85 -0.27 -20.81 -18.65
CA LEU A 85 -1.35 -19.96 -18.13
C LEU A 85 -2.32 -19.63 -19.27
N ASP A 86 -3.59 -19.97 -19.10
CA ASP A 86 -4.69 -19.41 -19.89
C ASP A 86 -5.94 -19.24 -19.01
N GLY A 87 -5.89 -18.21 -18.16
CA GLY A 87 -6.86 -18.05 -17.10
C GLY A 87 -7.29 -16.61 -16.86
N ARG A 88 -8.54 -16.46 -16.42
CA ARG A 88 -9.07 -15.19 -15.95
C ARG A 88 -8.37 -14.79 -14.64
N LEU A 89 -7.76 -13.61 -14.65
CA LEU A 89 -7.11 -13.04 -13.49
C LEU A 89 -8.09 -12.21 -12.65
N LEU A 90 -8.80 -11.28 -13.30
CA LEU A 90 -9.63 -10.30 -12.60
C LEU A 90 -10.89 -9.87 -13.35
N GLY A 91 -11.78 -9.22 -12.60
CA GLY A 91 -12.91 -8.43 -13.10
C GLY A 91 -13.11 -7.21 -12.21
N LEU A 92 -13.00 -6.03 -12.77
CA LEU A 92 -13.15 -4.73 -12.12
C LEU A 92 -14.39 -4.05 -12.68
N SER A 93 -15.36 -3.69 -11.84
CA SER A 93 -16.55 -2.95 -12.26
C SER A 93 -16.88 -1.89 -11.23
N GLY A 94 -16.76 -0.62 -11.61
CA GLY A 94 -17.26 0.51 -10.83
C GLY A 94 -18.68 0.88 -11.25
N ARG A 95 -19.44 1.51 -10.35
CA ARG A 95 -20.82 1.88 -10.60
C ARG A 95 -20.87 3.10 -11.52
N GLY A 96 -21.11 2.88 -12.82
CA GLY A 96 -21.12 3.96 -13.82
C GLY A 96 -19.76 4.27 -14.46
N SER A 97 -18.73 3.49 -14.14
CA SER A 97 -17.41 3.53 -14.79
C SER A 97 -17.30 2.45 -15.87
N SER A 98 -16.19 2.47 -16.63
CA SER A 98 -15.80 1.35 -17.47
C SER A 98 -15.64 0.07 -16.65
N THR A 99 -16.10 -1.05 -17.20
CA THR A 99 -15.86 -2.39 -16.67
C THR A 99 -14.61 -2.97 -17.31
N TRP A 100 -13.68 -3.46 -16.51
CA TRP A 100 -12.45 -4.08 -16.96
C TRP A 100 -12.43 -5.57 -16.62
N SER A 101 -11.91 -6.39 -17.52
CA SER A 101 -11.56 -7.79 -17.20
C SER A 101 -10.20 -8.11 -17.81
N ALA A 102 -9.43 -8.96 -17.15
CA ALA A 102 -8.13 -9.36 -17.65
C ALA A 102 -7.90 -10.87 -17.55
N GLU A 103 -7.28 -11.42 -18.58
CA GLU A 103 -6.83 -12.82 -18.68
C GLU A 103 -5.31 -12.82 -18.82
N LEU A 104 -4.63 -13.57 -17.96
CA LEU A 104 -3.17 -13.70 -17.97
C LEU A 104 -2.81 -14.93 -18.82
N ARG A 105 -1.90 -14.74 -19.77
CA ARG A 105 -1.49 -15.78 -20.72
C ARG A 105 0.02 -15.91 -20.80
N THR A 106 0.51 -17.14 -20.93
CA THR A 106 1.89 -17.41 -21.32
C THR A 106 1.99 -17.59 -22.83
N VAL A 107 3.01 -16.99 -23.44
CA VAL A 107 3.25 -17.08 -24.88
C VAL A 107 4.44 -18.00 -25.14
N GLU A 108 4.25 -19.01 -25.99
CA GLU A 108 5.32 -19.95 -26.34
C GLU A 108 6.55 -19.19 -26.89
N GLY A 109 7.70 -19.39 -26.24
CA GLY A 109 8.97 -18.76 -26.61
C GLY A 109 9.18 -17.34 -26.05
N GLN A 110 8.28 -16.86 -25.18
CA GLN A 110 8.49 -15.63 -24.40
C GLN A 110 8.81 -15.95 -22.95
N GLU A 111 9.65 -15.10 -22.34
CA GLU A 111 10.06 -15.24 -20.94
C GLU A 111 9.02 -14.65 -19.96
N GLN A 112 8.19 -13.73 -20.43
CA GLN A 112 7.20 -13.01 -19.64
C GLN A 112 5.77 -13.30 -20.13
N PRO A 113 4.76 -13.21 -19.24
CA PRO A 113 3.37 -13.37 -19.62
C PRO A 113 2.82 -12.11 -20.32
N GLU A 114 1.70 -12.26 -21.03
CA GLU A 114 0.91 -11.16 -21.57
C GLU A 114 -0.46 -11.08 -20.89
N LEU A 115 -1.05 -9.89 -20.89
CA LEU A 115 -2.35 -9.64 -20.31
C LEU A 115 -3.36 -9.24 -21.39
N VAL A 116 -4.35 -10.09 -21.61
CA VAL A 116 -5.47 -9.80 -22.52
C VAL A 116 -6.55 -9.08 -21.74
N VAL A 117 -6.76 -7.81 -22.07
CA VAL A 117 -7.67 -6.92 -21.36
C VAL A 117 -8.91 -6.66 -22.19
N SER A 118 -10.07 -6.67 -21.55
CA SER A 118 -11.33 -6.19 -22.12
C SER A 118 -11.84 -4.99 -21.35
N ARG A 119 -12.30 -3.97 -22.08
CA ARG A 119 -12.96 -2.78 -21.55
C ARG A 119 -14.40 -2.76 -22.05
N ASP A 120 -15.35 -2.70 -21.14
CA ASP A 120 -16.80 -2.65 -21.43
C ASP A 120 -17.28 -3.81 -22.33
N GLY A 121 -16.62 -4.96 -22.23
CA GLY A 121 -16.91 -6.16 -23.02
C GLY A 121 -16.19 -6.24 -24.36
N GLU A 122 -15.45 -5.21 -24.76
CA GLU A 122 -14.62 -5.20 -25.97
C GLU A 122 -13.16 -5.49 -25.61
N VAL A 123 -12.57 -6.51 -26.23
CA VAL A 123 -11.17 -6.88 -26.04
C VAL A 123 -10.29 -5.80 -26.70
N LEU A 124 -9.24 -5.36 -26.01
CA LEU A 124 -8.27 -4.43 -26.58
C LEU A 124 -7.59 -5.05 -27.82
N PRO A 125 -7.20 -4.25 -28.82
CA PRO A 125 -6.67 -4.77 -30.07
C PRO A 125 -5.39 -5.59 -29.92
N GLU A 126 -4.55 -5.23 -28.95
CA GLU A 126 -3.27 -5.88 -28.66
C GLU A 126 -3.20 -6.25 -27.17
N PRO A 127 -2.72 -7.47 -26.83
CA PRO A 127 -2.42 -7.84 -25.45
C PRO A 127 -1.36 -6.92 -24.84
N LEU A 128 -1.51 -6.59 -23.56
CA LEU A 128 -0.51 -5.82 -22.84
C LEU A 128 0.69 -6.71 -22.54
N GLN A 129 1.88 -6.24 -22.90
CA GLN A 129 3.13 -6.91 -22.57
C GLN A 129 3.52 -6.56 -21.13
N ALA A 130 4.13 -7.52 -20.44
CA ALA A 130 4.64 -7.28 -19.10
C ALA A 130 5.79 -6.27 -19.11
N GLN A 131 5.90 -5.51 -18.03
CA GLN A 131 7.02 -4.63 -17.72
C GLN A 131 7.57 -5.09 -16.37
N ASP A 132 8.90 -5.07 -16.22
CA ASP A 132 9.52 -5.41 -14.94
C ASP A 132 9.13 -4.37 -13.87
N GLY A 133 8.59 -4.86 -12.76
CA GLY A 133 8.33 -4.10 -11.54
C GLY A 133 9.39 -4.38 -10.47
N PRO A 134 9.18 -3.89 -9.24
CA PRO A 134 10.05 -4.20 -8.11
C PRO A 134 9.96 -5.69 -7.72
N GLY A 135 11.11 -6.31 -7.45
CA GLY A 135 11.18 -7.73 -7.09
C GLY A 135 10.76 -8.65 -8.24
N GLU A 136 9.88 -9.61 -7.96
CA GLU A 136 9.33 -10.54 -8.97
C GLU A 136 8.00 -10.07 -9.58
N VAL A 137 7.59 -8.83 -9.30
CA VAL A 137 6.34 -8.27 -9.78
C VAL A 137 6.44 -7.92 -11.27
N GLN A 138 5.46 -8.35 -12.05
CA GLN A 138 5.26 -7.96 -13.45
C GLN A 138 4.12 -6.95 -13.55
N VAL A 139 4.31 -5.89 -14.31
CA VAL A 139 3.38 -4.75 -14.39
C VAL A 139 2.85 -4.58 -15.82
N PHE A 140 1.53 -4.43 -15.93
CA PHE A 140 0.83 -4.15 -17.17
C PHE A 140 0.13 -2.80 -17.06
N ARG A 141 0.32 -1.96 -18.08
CA ARG A 141 -0.25 -0.60 -18.12
C ARG A 141 -0.96 -0.36 -19.44
N THR A 142 -2.10 0.31 -19.37
CA THR A 142 -2.83 0.88 -20.50
C THR A 142 -3.58 2.12 -20.04
N ASP A 143 -4.17 2.87 -20.96
CA ASP A 143 -4.92 4.08 -20.65
C ASP A 143 -6.09 3.75 -19.70
N GLY A 144 -5.94 4.15 -18.43
CA GLY A 144 -6.94 3.97 -17.39
C GLY A 144 -6.91 2.64 -16.63
N LEU A 145 -5.89 1.79 -16.80
CA LEU A 145 -5.75 0.55 -16.05
C LEU A 145 -4.26 0.22 -15.78
N THR A 146 -3.95 -0.07 -14.52
CA THR A 146 -2.67 -0.66 -14.09
C THR A 146 -2.93 -1.98 -13.38
N VAL A 147 -2.18 -3.02 -13.74
CA VAL A 147 -2.24 -4.36 -13.14
C VAL A 147 -0.83 -4.82 -12.78
N ALA A 148 -0.61 -5.18 -11.53
CA ALA A 148 0.60 -5.81 -11.04
C ALA A 148 0.29 -7.28 -10.71
N VAL A 149 1.17 -8.20 -11.11
CA VAL A 149 1.03 -9.65 -10.84
C VAL A 149 2.34 -10.24 -10.34
N TRP A 150 2.24 -11.27 -9.51
CA TRP A 150 3.39 -12.01 -9.00
C TRP A 150 3.01 -13.48 -8.76
N LEU A 151 4.02 -14.34 -8.67
CA LEU A 151 3.82 -15.76 -8.36
C LEU A 151 3.75 -15.95 -6.85
N HIS A 152 2.73 -16.68 -6.36
CA HIS A 152 2.82 -17.29 -5.03
C HIS A 152 3.54 -18.63 -5.17
N THR A 153 4.73 -18.74 -4.60
CA THR A 153 5.44 -20.00 -4.42
C THR A 153 5.20 -20.55 -3.00
N GLU A 154 5.52 -21.82 -2.76
CA GLU A 154 5.39 -22.43 -1.42
C GLU A 154 6.33 -21.78 -0.39
N ASP A 155 7.47 -21.24 -0.84
CA ASP A 155 8.51 -20.63 0.00
C ASP A 155 8.44 -19.10 0.03
N ASP A 156 7.83 -18.48 -0.99
CA ASP A 156 7.59 -17.04 -1.09
C ASP A 156 6.17 -16.81 -1.64
N PRO A 157 5.19 -16.39 -0.81
CA PRO A 157 3.87 -16.02 -1.30
C PRO A 157 3.91 -14.80 -2.25
N GLY A 158 5.08 -14.26 -2.57
CA GLY A 158 5.26 -12.96 -3.18
C GLY A 158 4.94 -11.88 -2.16
N GLY A 159 5.66 -10.77 -2.28
CA GLY A 159 5.52 -9.67 -1.35
C GLY A 159 4.06 -9.23 -1.23
N PRO A 160 3.49 -9.12 -0.01
CA PRO A 160 2.16 -8.54 0.10
C PRO A 160 2.23 -7.13 -0.48
N VAL A 161 1.24 -6.82 -1.30
CA VAL A 161 1.13 -5.51 -1.92
C VAL A 161 0.00 -4.74 -1.27
N ALA A 162 0.16 -3.42 -1.21
CA ALA A 162 -0.78 -2.54 -0.57
C ALA A 162 -1.01 -1.30 -1.42
N TRP A 163 -2.27 -1.01 -1.73
CA TRP A 163 -2.60 0.26 -2.35
C TRP A 163 -2.52 1.37 -1.30
N GLY A 164 -1.88 2.46 -1.68
CA GLY A 164 -1.78 3.69 -0.91
C GLY A 164 -3.07 4.49 -0.95
N GLY A 165 -3.58 4.84 0.22
CA GLY A 165 -4.77 5.67 0.35
C GLY A 165 -6.07 4.98 -0.09
N ARG A 166 -7.14 5.76 -0.21
CA ARG A 166 -8.47 5.28 -0.61
C ARG A 166 -8.56 5.20 -2.13
N CYS A 167 -7.98 4.15 -2.69
CA CYS A 167 -8.16 3.85 -4.10
C CYS A 167 -9.53 3.22 -4.34
N SER A 168 -10.39 3.92 -5.08
CA SER A 168 -11.80 3.53 -5.21
C SER A 168 -12.06 2.33 -6.11
N LEU A 169 -11.20 2.12 -7.12
CA LEU A 169 -11.25 0.97 -8.02
C LEU A 169 -10.00 0.10 -7.92
N CYS A 170 -9.45 0.00 -6.71
CA CYS A 170 -8.39 -0.95 -6.43
C CYS A 170 -8.93 -2.30 -5.98
N VAL A 171 -8.37 -3.35 -6.55
CA VAL A 171 -8.54 -4.71 -6.08
C VAL A 171 -7.18 -5.32 -5.86
N GLY A 172 -7.13 -6.26 -4.92
CA GLY A 172 -5.99 -7.13 -4.71
C GLY A 172 -6.51 -8.51 -4.33
N GLY A 173 -5.74 -9.54 -4.65
CA GLY A 173 -6.08 -10.90 -4.26
C GLY A 173 -5.15 -11.91 -4.88
N ALA A 174 -5.56 -13.17 -4.77
CA ALA A 174 -4.90 -14.28 -5.44
C ALA A 174 -5.92 -15.04 -6.30
N SER A 175 -5.46 -15.57 -7.43
CA SER A 175 -6.23 -16.44 -8.32
C SER A 175 -5.45 -17.73 -8.57
N ASP A 176 -6.13 -18.87 -8.57
CA ASP A 176 -5.53 -20.14 -8.99
C ASP A 176 -5.70 -20.28 -10.51
N VAL A 177 -4.60 -20.18 -11.25
CA VAL A 177 -4.54 -20.38 -12.70
C VAL A 177 -3.78 -21.67 -12.98
N ASP A 178 -4.49 -22.69 -13.50
CA ASP A 178 -3.93 -24.01 -13.84
C ASP A 178 -3.11 -24.68 -12.71
N GLY A 179 -3.53 -24.45 -11.46
CA GLY A 179 -2.90 -25.01 -10.27
C GLY A 179 -1.73 -24.18 -9.72
N THR A 180 -1.43 -23.05 -10.35
CA THR A 180 -0.47 -22.05 -9.86
C THR A 180 -1.23 -20.90 -9.25
N ARG A 181 -0.85 -20.49 -8.04
CA ARG A 181 -1.48 -19.36 -7.35
C ARG A 181 -0.78 -18.08 -7.79
N ILE A 182 -1.53 -17.16 -8.38
CA ILE A 182 -1.07 -15.87 -8.90
C ILE A 182 -1.62 -14.78 -8.01
N GLY A 183 -0.74 -13.97 -7.43
CA GLY A 183 -1.12 -12.76 -6.73
C GLY A 183 -1.33 -11.64 -7.74
N TYR A 184 -2.32 -10.80 -7.50
CA TYR A 184 -2.56 -9.64 -8.35
C TYR A 184 -3.04 -8.44 -7.54
N ALA A 185 -2.69 -7.26 -8.03
CA ALA A 185 -3.28 -5.99 -7.64
C ALA A 185 -3.60 -5.22 -8.91
N ALA A 186 -4.79 -4.64 -8.98
CA ALA A 186 -5.20 -3.84 -10.13
C ALA A 186 -5.94 -2.60 -9.69
N THR A 187 -5.80 -1.55 -10.49
CA THR A 187 -6.43 -0.27 -10.30
C THR A 187 -6.92 0.26 -11.63
N ALA A 188 -8.14 0.76 -11.66
CA ALA A 188 -8.68 1.49 -12.80
C ALA A 188 -8.69 2.99 -12.46
N ALA A 189 -8.05 3.80 -13.29
CA ALA A 189 -8.06 5.25 -13.12
C ALA A 189 -9.36 5.85 -13.69
N VAL A 190 -9.89 6.86 -13.03
CA VAL A 190 -10.95 7.73 -13.55
C VAL A 190 -10.28 9.03 -13.99
N GLY A 191 -9.86 9.12 -15.26
CA GLY A 191 -9.20 10.32 -15.80
C GLY A 191 -7.70 10.13 -16.10
N SER A 192 -6.95 11.24 -16.17
CA SER A 192 -5.54 11.29 -16.62
C SER A 192 -4.50 11.31 -15.49
N ALA A 193 -4.90 11.26 -14.23
CA ALA A 193 -3.97 11.23 -13.10
C ALA A 193 -3.58 9.79 -12.73
N ASP A 194 -2.30 9.59 -12.42
CA ASP A 194 -1.71 8.29 -12.07
C ASP A 194 -2.52 7.62 -10.96
N PRO A 195 -2.79 6.31 -11.06
CA PRO A 195 -3.56 5.61 -10.06
C PRO A 195 -2.78 5.55 -8.74
N ALA A 196 -3.53 5.37 -7.65
CA ALA A 196 -3.02 5.20 -6.29
C ALA A 196 -1.67 4.46 -6.22
N GLU A 197 -0.77 4.95 -5.37
CA GLU A 197 0.56 4.35 -5.15
C GLU A 197 0.41 2.87 -4.77
N LEU A 198 1.20 1.96 -5.34
CA LEU A 198 1.21 0.55 -4.97
C LEU A 198 2.52 0.20 -4.28
N TYR A 199 2.44 -0.17 -3.02
CA TYR A 199 3.57 -0.61 -2.23
C TYR A 199 3.75 -2.11 -2.36
N VAL A 200 4.97 -2.55 -2.64
CA VAL A 200 5.42 -3.94 -2.72
C VAL A 200 6.40 -4.19 -1.59
N MET A 201 6.12 -5.20 -0.76
CA MET A 201 6.91 -5.49 0.44
C MET A 201 7.71 -6.77 0.26
N THR A 202 9.04 -6.68 0.28
CA THR A 202 9.93 -7.85 0.11
C THR A 202 10.98 -7.83 1.19
N GLU A 203 11.14 -8.92 1.93
CA GLU A 203 12.20 -9.10 2.93
C GLU A 203 12.42 -7.89 3.88
N GLY A 204 11.33 -7.25 4.33
CA GLY A 204 11.37 -6.09 5.24
C GLY A 204 11.62 -4.74 4.57
N ALA A 205 11.85 -4.71 3.26
CA ALA A 205 11.88 -3.51 2.45
C ALA A 205 10.50 -3.21 1.86
N VAL A 206 10.17 -1.92 1.74
CA VAL A 206 8.98 -1.45 1.04
C VAL A 206 9.41 -0.64 -0.17
N THR A 207 8.86 -0.97 -1.33
CA THR A 207 9.16 -0.29 -2.60
C THR A 207 7.85 0.06 -3.29
N THR A 208 7.76 1.22 -3.91
CA THR A 208 6.63 1.57 -4.79
C THR A 208 6.71 0.83 -6.12
N LEU A 209 5.63 0.83 -6.89
CA LEU A 209 5.54 0.10 -8.16
C LEU A 209 6.52 0.61 -9.23
N ASP A 210 6.95 1.86 -9.13
CA ASP A 210 7.98 2.48 -9.98
C ASP A 210 9.41 2.17 -9.52
N GLY A 211 9.58 1.43 -8.41
CA GLY A 211 10.88 1.00 -7.89
C GLY A 211 11.52 1.94 -6.87
N ARG A 212 10.83 3.00 -6.42
CA ARG A 212 11.34 3.88 -5.37
C ARG A 212 11.27 3.19 -3.99
N GLY A 213 12.40 3.13 -3.31
CA GLY A 213 12.47 2.60 -1.94
C GLY A 213 11.80 3.55 -0.95
N VAL A 214 11.00 2.99 -0.06
CA VAL A 214 10.27 3.70 1.00
C VAL A 214 10.91 3.37 2.34
N PRO A 215 11.23 4.36 3.19
CA PRO A 215 11.71 4.11 4.55
C PRO A 215 10.78 3.15 5.29
N SER A 216 11.34 2.03 5.75
CA SER A 216 10.62 0.99 6.47
C SER A 216 11.43 0.44 7.64
N LEU A 217 10.73 -0.19 8.57
CA LEU A 217 11.32 -0.86 9.71
C LEU A 217 10.53 -2.10 10.08
N GLU A 218 11.25 -3.11 10.55
CA GLU A 218 10.65 -4.28 11.19
C GLU A 218 10.82 -4.22 12.70
N LEU A 219 9.72 -4.43 13.42
CA LEU A 219 9.70 -4.50 14.87
C LEU A 219 9.11 -5.83 15.31
N ALA A 220 9.71 -6.41 16.35
CA ALA A 220 9.21 -7.63 16.97
C ALA A 220 8.76 -7.34 18.40
N VAL A 221 7.52 -7.70 18.73
CA VAL A 221 6.92 -7.57 20.07
C VAL A 221 6.22 -8.87 20.40
N GLU A 222 6.58 -9.54 21.50
CA GLU A 222 5.94 -10.79 21.94
C GLU A 222 5.81 -11.86 20.82
N GLU A 223 6.90 -12.08 20.06
CA GLU A 223 6.96 -12.98 18.89
C GLU A 223 6.16 -12.51 17.66
N ARG A 224 5.44 -11.39 17.74
CA ARG A 224 4.72 -10.77 16.64
C ARG A 224 5.63 -9.83 15.87
N ARG A 225 5.59 -9.89 14.54
CA ARG A 225 6.37 -9.03 13.67
C ARG A 225 5.47 -7.98 13.02
N PHE A 226 5.98 -6.77 12.95
CA PHE A 226 5.35 -5.63 12.33
C PHE A 226 6.31 -5.04 11.33
N LEU A 227 5.84 -4.78 10.12
CA LEU A 227 6.55 -3.95 9.15
C LEU A 227 5.82 -2.61 9.06
N VAL A 228 6.53 -1.53 9.38
CA VAL A 228 6.00 -0.17 9.35
C VAL A 228 6.79 0.62 8.31
N PHE A 229 6.11 1.42 7.50
CA PHE A 229 6.75 2.29 6.51
C PHE A 229 6.12 3.67 6.47
N LEU A 230 6.90 4.65 6.04
CA LEU A 230 6.48 6.05 5.92
C LEU A 230 6.96 6.60 4.56
N ASP A 231 6.00 6.94 3.73
CA ASP A 231 6.21 7.60 2.44
C ASP A 231 5.88 9.09 2.56
N GLU A 232 6.88 9.87 2.95
CA GLU A 232 6.74 11.33 3.10
C GLU A 232 6.40 12.02 1.77
N GLN A 233 6.77 11.44 0.62
CA GLN A 233 6.48 12.04 -0.70
C GLN A 233 4.99 11.93 -1.03
N ALA A 234 4.40 10.75 -0.77
CA ALA A 234 2.98 10.49 -0.95
C ALA A 234 2.12 10.98 0.21
N GLY A 235 2.72 11.35 1.35
CA GLY A 235 1.99 11.67 2.59
C GLY A 235 1.21 10.47 3.12
N LEU A 236 1.77 9.27 2.98
CA LEU A 236 1.18 8.00 3.34
C LEU A 236 2.09 7.25 4.31
N TRP A 237 1.50 6.42 5.15
CA TRP A 237 2.23 5.48 5.99
C TRP A 237 1.43 4.20 6.11
N GLY A 238 2.06 3.10 6.46
CA GLY A 238 1.35 1.84 6.57
C GLY A 238 2.01 0.82 7.48
N VAL A 239 1.20 -0.18 7.83
CA VAL A 239 1.55 -1.23 8.77
C VAL A 239 1.09 -2.57 8.22
N ARG A 240 2.02 -3.50 8.12
CA ARG A 240 1.73 -4.93 8.05
C ARG A 240 1.78 -5.50 9.47
N GLY A 241 0.63 -5.87 9.99
CA GLY A 241 0.51 -6.51 11.30
C GLY A 241 0.91 -8.00 11.27
N PRO A 242 0.93 -8.66 12.44
CA PRO A 242 1.34 -10.05 12.59
C PRO A 242 0.28 -11.08 12.18
N ASP A 243 -0.96 -10.66 11.93
CA ASP A 243 -2.05 -11.57 11.60
C ASP A 243 -1.95 -12.00 10.10
N ASP A 244 -2.07 -13.32 9.84
CA ASP A 244 -1.82 -14.06 8.58
C ASP A 244 -2.71 -13.69 7.36
N GLY A 245 -3.18 -12.46 7.25
CA GLY A 245 -4.11 -12.02 6.21
C GLY A 245 -3.50 -11.38 4.97
N ASP A 246 -2.16 -11.28 4.85
CA ASP A 246 -1.46 -10.41 3.88
C ASP A 246 -1.97 -8.96 3.86
N GLN A 247 -2.77 -8.57 4.87
CA GLN A 247 -3.44 -7.30 4.90
C GLN A 247 -2.47 -6.25 5.41
N VAL A 248 -2.18 -5.32 4.55
CA VAL A 248 -1.45 -4.11 4.88
C VAL A 248 -2.46 -2.98 4.95
N GLU A 249 -2.45 -2.26 6.07
CA GLU A 249 -3.22 -1.04 6.19
C GLU A 249 -2.33 0.15 5.83
N VAL A 250 -2.77 0.97 4.87
CA VAL A 250 -2.06 2.17 4.43
C VAL A 250 -2.99 3.36 4.59
N MET A 251 -2.53 4.35 5.34
CA MET A 251 -3.33 5.49 5.77
C MET A 251 -2.61 6.79 5.41
N PRO A 252 -3.36 7.88 5.17
CA PRO A 252 -2.76 9.20 5.10
C PRO A 252 -2.13 9.59 6.43
N VAL A 253 -1.05 10.36 6.35
CA VAL A 253 -0.43 11.00 7.51
C VAL A 253 -1.16 12.30 7.81
N HIS A 254 -1.54 12.52 9.08
CA HIS A 254 -2.25 13.72 9.51
C HIS A 254 -1.49 14.43 10.63
N GLY A 255 -1.01 15.64 10.35
CA GLY A 255 -0.20 16.41 11.29
C GLY A 255 1.04 15.64 11.77
N ASP A 256 1.68 14.95 10.82
CA ASP A 256 2.86 14.10 11.01
C ASP A 256 2.62 12.92 11.98
N ALA A 257 1.35 12.52 12.13
CA ALA A 257 0.93 11.49 13.05
C ALA A 257 -0.05 10.50 12.42
N GLY A 258 -0.24 9.36 13.08
CA GLY A 258 -1.19 8.35 12.67
C GLY A 258 -1.37 7.22 13.68
N THR A 259 -2.51 6.55 13.59
CA THR A 259 -2.84 5.36 14.37
C THR A 259 -3.38 4.25 13.47
N ILE A 260 -2.82 3.04 13.56
CA ILE A 260 -3.35 1.82 12.93
C ILE A 260 -3.53 0.75 14.02
N ARG A 261 -4.68 0.07 14.01
CA ARG A 261 -5.08 -0.92 15.03
C ARG A 261 -5.45 -2.24 14.35
N GLY A 262 -5.11 -3.36 14.99
CA GLY A 262 -5.53 -4.68 14.52
C GLY A 262 -5.49 -5.74 15.61
N GLY A 263 -5.64 -6.99 15.19
CA GLY A 263 -5.65 -8.15 16.07
C GLY A 263 -7.04 -8.56 16.57
N GLU A 264 -7.14 -9.81 17.00
CA GLU A 264 -8.34 -10.33 17.66
C GLU A 264 -8.52 -9.69 19.05
N ARG A 265 -9.73 -9.76 19.61
CA ARG A 265 -10.03 -9.24 20.97
C ARG A 265 -9.13 -9.81 22.07
N SER A 266 -8.60 -11.01 21.87
CA SER A 266 -7.68 -11.71 22.79
C SER A 266 -6.22 -11.22 22.66
N ALA A 267 -5.90 -10.41 21.65
CA ALA A 267 -4.55 -10.02 21.32
C ALA A 267 -4.51 -8.68 20.52
N PRO A 268 -5.25 -7.62 20.91
CA PRO A 268 -5.29 -6.40 20.14
C PRO A 268 -3.93 -5.70 20.15
N TRP A 269 -3.60 -5.07 19.04
CA TRP A 269 -2.38 -4.30 18.88
C TRP A 269 -2.66 -2.94 18.26
N LEU A 270 -1.76 -2.00 18.53
CA LEU A 270 -1.78 -0.62 18.07
C LEU A 270 -0.38 -0.27 17.58
N VAL A 271 -0.29 0.33 16.40
CA VAL A 271 0.91 1.00 15.93
C VAL A 271 0.61 2.49 15.81
N SER A 272 1.46 3.30 16.40
CA SER A 272 1.33 4.75 16.48
C SER A 272 2.54 5.41 15.82
N LEU A 273 2.26 6.29 14.86
CA LEU A 273 3.23 7.22 14.30
C LEU A 273 3.12 8.53 15.09
N ILE A 274 4.17 8.85 15.85
CA ILE A 274 4.21 10.01 16.74
C ILE A 274 4.87 11.17 15.99
N PRO A 275 4.26 12.37 16.01
CA PRO A 275 4.80 13.51 15.30
C PRO A 275 6.14 13.95 15.93
N PRO A 276 7.12 14.44 15.14
CA PRO A 276 8.47 14.73 15.64
C PRO A 276 8.52 15.79 16.75
N VAL A 277 7.46 16.59 16.87
CA VAL A 277 7.32 17.67 17.86
C VAL A 277 6.72 17.19 19.19
N ALA A 278 6.30 15.93 19.29
CA ALA A 278 5.60 15.41 20.46
C ALA A 278 6.42 14.38 21.24
N GLU A 279 6.12 14.28 22.54
CA GLU A 279 6.53 13.14 23.36
C GLU A 279 5.34 12.18 23.49
N ALA A 280 5.58 10.88 23.26
CA ALA A 280 4.55 9.85 23.47
C ALA A 280 4.47 9.42 24.94
N VAL A 281 3.25 9.25 25.44
CA VAL A 281 2.97 8.71 26.76
C VAL A 281 1.91 7.61 26.62
N LEU A 282 2.24 6.40 27.05
CA LEU A 282 1.29 5.29 27.03
C LEU A 282 0.17 5.48 28.06
N GLY A 283 -1.05 5.14 27.66
CA GLY A 283 -2.22 5.12 28.53
C GLY A 283 -2.12 4.06 29.62
N GLU A 284 -2.85 4.26 30.72
CA GLU A 284 -2.94 3.25 31.79
C GLU A 284 -3.52 1.94 31.20
N GLY A 285 -2.89 0.80 31.48
CA GLY A 285 -3.29 -0.51 30.91
C GLY A 285 -2.59 -0.90 29.60
N SER A 286 -1.81 -0.01 28.99
CA SER A 286 -0.97 -0.32 27.83
C SER A 286 0.42 -0.78 28.28
N VAL A 287 0.90 -1.89 27.73
CA VAL A 287 2.31 -2.29 27.86
C VAL A 287 3.04 -1.81 26.61
N GLU A 288 4.11 -1.03 26.79
CA GLU A 288 5.01 -0.69 25.68
C GLU A 288 5.62 -2.00 25.17
N GLY A 289 5.30 -2.33 23.92
CA GLY A 289 5.90 -3.47 23.25
C GLY A 289 7.30 -3.13 22.74
N ALA A 290 7.37 -2.10 21.91
CA ALA A 290 8.61 -1.56 21.35
C ALA A 290 8.40 -0.11 20.87
N SER A 291 9.47 0.68 20.85
CA SER A 291 9.51 1.97 20.16
C SER A 291 10.85 2.16 19.44
N THR A 292 10.81 2.83 18.28
CA THR A 292 11.99 3.14 17.47
C THR A 292 11.72 4.39 16.60
N GLU A 293 12.76 4.91 15.96
CA GLU A 293 12.64 6.03 15.02
C GLU A 293 12.47 5.54 13.57
N LEU A 294 11.58 6.19 12.80
CA LEU A 294 11.38 6.06 11.36
C LEU A 294 11.36 7.45 10.72
N ALA A 295 12.39 7.79 9.95
CA ALA A 295 12.48 9.09 9.27
C ALA A 295 12.14 10.29 10.21
N GLY A 296 12.75 10.33 11.40
CA GLY A 296 12.54 11.40 12.38
C GLY A 296 11.25 11.30 13.22
N HIS A 297 10.38 10.32 12.94
CA HIS A 297 9.16 10.06 13.72
C HIS A 297 9.41 8.93 14.71
N GLN A 298 8.84 9.02 15.91
CA GLN A 298 8.81 7.87 16.82
C GLN A 298 7.67 6.95 16.39
N VAL A 299 7.97 5.67 16.13
CA VAL A 299 6.99 4.62 15.94
C VAL A 299 6.88 3.84 17.24
N LEU A 300 5.66 3.74 17.77
CA LEU A 300 5.37 3.01 19.01
C LEU A 300 4.41 1.86 18.72
N ILE A 301 4.71 0.68 19.27
CA ILE A 301 3.84 -0.49 19.22
C ILE A 301 3.34 -0.82 20.62
N GLY A 302 2.02 -0.77 20.79
CA GLY A 302 1.32 -1.20 21.98
C GLY A 302 0.60 -2.53 21.75
N VAL A 303 0.64 -3.43 22.72
CA VAL A 303 -0.13 -4.68 22.72
C VAL A 303 -1.02 -4.70 23.97
N GLY A 304 -2.31 -4.98 23.78
CA GLY A 304 -3.30 -4.99 24.87
C GLY A 304 -3.35 -6.32 25.61
N ASP A 305 -3.82 -6.28 26.86
CA ASP A 305 -3.80 -7.41 27.80
C ASP A 305 -5.12 -8.22 27.88
N GLN A 306 -5.86 -8.29 26.76
CA GLN A 306 -7.20 -8.91 26.61
C GLN A 306 -8.37 -8.11 27.21
N THR A 307 -8.11 -7.05 27.97
CA THR A 307 -9.18 -6.30 28.66
C THR A 307 -9.46 -4.93 28.04
N GLU A 308 -8.42 -4.22 27.58
CA GLU A 308 -8.54 -2.91 26.94
C GLU A 308 -7.61 -2.80 25.71
N ALA A 309 -8.04 -2.00 24.73
CA ALA A 309 -7.19 -1.68 23.59
C ALA A 309 -6.10 -0.71 24.05
N PRO A 310 -4.84 -0.87 23.60
CA PRO A 310 -3.79 0.07 23.94
C PRO A 310 -4.15 1.48 23.46
N GLU A 311 -3.78 2.48 24.27
CA GLU A 311 -4.00 3.90 24.00
C GLU A 311 -2.68 4.67 24.15
N VAL A 312 -2.50 5.69 23.32
CA VAL A 312 -1.34 6.56 23.32
C VAL A 312 -1.80 7.99 23.44
N ASP A 313 -1.19 8.72 24.38
CA ASP A 313 -1.28 10.16 24.47
C ASP A 313 0.00 10.79 23.89
N VAL A 314 -0.15 12.00 23.36
CA VAL A 314 0.95 12.86 22.94
C VAL A 314 0.99 14.11 23.81
N VAL A 315 2.19 14.54 24.14
CA VAL A 315 2.46 15.81 24.83
C VAL A 315 3.14 16.76 23.84
N ILE A 316 2.45 17.84 23.48
CA ILE A 316 2.94 18.89 22.58
C ILE A 316 2.88 20.20 23.35
N ASP A 317 4.01 20.90 23.45
CA ASP A 317 4.13 22.16 24.21
C ASP A 317 3.61 22.07 25.66
N GLY A 318 3.67 20.88 26.26
CA GLY A 318 3.19 20.61 27.62
C GLY A 318 1.68 20.33 27.75
N GLU A 319 0.91 20.38 26.66
CA GLU A 319 -0.49 19.94 26.64
C GLU A 319 -0.58 18.46 26.27
N ARG A 320 -1.24 17.66 27.12
CA ARG A 320 -1.46 16.23 26.89
C ARG A 320 -2.80 16.01 26.19
N ARG A 321 -2.79 15.22 25.12
CA ARG A 321 -3.97 14.82 24.34
C ARG A 321 -3.86 13.37 23.89
N SER A 322 -4.99 12.68 23.73
CA SER A 322 -5.01 11.39 23.04
C SER A 322 -4.49 11.55 21.62
N LEU A 323 -3.65 10.61 21.16
CA LEU A 323 -3.11 10.60 19.81
C LEU A 323 -4.23 10.56 18.77
N ASP A 324 -5.28 9.76 18.97
CA ASP A 324 -6.40 9.71 18.03
C ASP A 324 -7.12 11.05 17.95
N SER A 325 -7.37 11.70 19.10
CA SER A 325 -7.95 13.04 19.11
C SER A 325 -7.04 14.08 18.46
N TYR A 326 -5.71 13.93 18.58
CA TYR A 326 -4.75 14.77 17.88
C TYR A 326 -4.84 14.53 16.37
N VAL A 327 -4.70 13.28 15.91
CA VAL A 327 -4.81 12.87 14.49
C VAL A 327 -6.13 13.34 13.91
N ASP A 328 -7.26 13.16 14.58
CA ASP A 328 -8.58 13.64 14.14
C ASP A 328 -8.64 15.17 14.06
N SER A 329 -8.06 15.89 15.03
CA SER A 329 -7.97 17.36 14.95
C SER A 329 -7.04 17.85 13.85
N GLN A 330 -6.05 17.03 13.49
CA GLN A 330 -5.10 17.27 12.42
C GLN A 330 -5.58 16.74 11.07
N ALA A 331 -6.60 15.88 11.03
CA ALA A 331 -7.27 15.44 9.82
C ALA A 331 -7.89 16.71 9.24
N ARG A 332 -7.16 17.33 8.31
CA ARG A 332 -7.29 18.75 8.00
C ARG A 332 -8.62 18.96 7.31
N GLU A 333 -9.66 19.27 8.08
CA GLU A 333 -10.98 19.52 7.54
C GLU A 333 -10.95 20.83 6.73
N VAL A 334 -11.50 20.79 5.52
CA VAL A 334 -11.71 21.99 4.70
C VAL A 334 -12.87 22.85 5.23
N GLY A 335 -13.65 22.32 6.18
CA GLY A 335 -14.75 23.03 6.85
C GLY A 335 -16.11 22.93 6.15
N VAL A 336 -16.29 21.94 5.27
CA VAL A 336 -17.57 21.63 4.61
C VAL A 336 -17.75 20.12 4.45
N GLY A 337 -19.00 19.69 4.45
CA GLY A 337 -19.41 18.31 4.16
C GLY A 337 -19.87 17.51 5.39
N GLU A 338 -20.68 16.49 5.15
CA GLU A 338 -21.13 15.49 6.13
C GLU A 338 -21.01 14.07 5.54
N PRO A 339 -19.98 13.27 5.90
CA PRO A 339 -18.91 13.60 6.85
C PRO A 339 -17.99 14.73 6.34
N PRO A 340 -17.20 15.37 7.22
CA PRO A 340 -16.27 16.42 6.84
C PRO A 340 -15.31 15.97 5.74
N VAL A 341 -15.03 16.86 4.78
CA VAL A 341 -14.03 16.62 3.76
C VAL A 341 -12.64 16.88 4.35
N THR A 342 -11.73 15.92 4.23
CA THR A 342 -10.33 16.06 4.62
C THR A 342 -9.46 16.27 3.39
N TRP A 343 -8.26 16.81 3.57
CA TRP A 343 -7.32 16.98 2.47
C TRP A 343 -5.90 16.61 2.86
N ARG A 344 -5.09 16.29 1.85
CA ARG A 344 -3.64 16.15 1.93
C ARG A 344 -2.99 16.63 0.64
N SER A 345 -1.76 17.13 0.71
CA SER A 345 -0.98 17.51 -0.46
C SER A 345 0.29 16.69 -0.53
N THR A 346 0.69 16.29 -1.73
CA THR A 346 1.87 15.45 -1.98
C THR A 346 2.99 16.26 -2.64
N VAL A 347 4.24 15.83 -2.45
CA VAL A 347 5.42 16.46 -3.07
C VAL A 347 5.38 16.36 -4.60
N GLU A 348 4.67 15.37 -5.12
CA GLU A 348 4.47 15.15 -6.55
C GLU A 348 3.52 16.17 -7.20
N GLY A 349 2.94 17.07 -6.41
CA GLY A 349 2.10 18.15 -6.93
C GLY A 349 0.65 17.74 -7.10
N PHE A 350 0.11 16.96 -6.16
CA PHE A 350 -1.32 16.70 -6.07
C PHE A 350 -1.89 17.18 -4.73
N LEU A 351 -3.17 17.58 -4.78
CA LEU A 351 -4.02 17.83 -3.63
C LEU A 351 -5.13 16.79 -3.63
N TRP A 352 -5.13 15.92 -2.64
CA TRP A 352 -6.17 14.91 -2.46
C TRP A 352 -7.26 15.44 -1.53
N LEU A 353 -8.51 15.19 -1.91
CA LEU A 353 -9.72 15.48 -1.15
C LEU A 353 -10.44 14.18 -0.86
N ASP A 354 -10.70 13.90 0.42
CA ASP A 354 -11.34 12.66 0.86
C ASP A 354 -12.66 12.99 1.59
N GLN A 355 -13.75 12.28 1.26
CA GLN A 355 -15.02 12.36 1.98
C GLN A 355 -15.68 10.98 2.09
N GLY A 356 -15.60 10.37 3.27
CA GLY A 356 -16.06 8.99 3.42
C GLY A 356 -15.29 8.09 2.43
N SER A 357 -15.98 7.28 1.64
CA SER A 357 -15.31 6.42 0.65
C SER A 357 -14.89 7.13 -0.64
N LYS A 358 -15.25 8.41 -0.81
CA LYS A 358 -14.99 9.17 -2.03
C LYS A 358 -13.68 9.92 -1.96
N THR A 359 -12.96 9.99 -3.08
CA THR A 359 -11.64 10.58 -3.17
C THR A 359 -11.49 11.32 -4.49
N GLU A 360 -10.85 12.48 -4.49
CA GLU A 360 -10.47 13.22 -5.70
C GLU A 360 -9.04 13.74 -5.59
N ALA A 361 -8.29 13.71 -6.70
CA ALA A 361 -6.93 14.22 -6.76
C ALA A 361 -6.87 15.40 -7.74
N LEU A 362 -6.54 16.58 -7.23
CA LEU A 362 -6.38 17.79 -8.02
C LEU A 362 -4.89 18.04 -8.31
N SER A 363 -4.55 18.22 -9.58
CA SER A 363 -3.22 18.62 -10.05
C SER A 363 -2.90 20.04 -9.59
N VAL A 364 -1.90 20.16 -8.73
CA VAL A 364 -1.42 21.43 -8.19
C VAL A 364 -0.80 22.32 -9.28
N ARG A 365 -0.36 21.72 -10.39
CA ARG A 365 0.24 22.42 -11.53
C ARG A 365 -0.76 22.86 -12.58
N GLU A 366 -1.79 22.05 -12.83
CA GLU A 366 -2.73 22.28 -13.92
C GLU A 366 -4.06 22.85 -13.42
N GLU A 367 -4.60 22.30 -12.34
CA GLU A 367 -5.95 22.64 -11.85
C GLU A 367 -5.92 23.73 -10.78
N LEU A 368 -4.81 23.81 -10.02
CA LEU A 368 -4.59 24.81 -8.97
C LEU A 368 -3.41 25.74 -9.27
N SER A 369 -3.16 26.03 -10.55
CA SER A 369 -2.25 27.11 -10.93
C SER A 369 -2.84 28.48 -10.55
N ASP A 370 -1.99 29.50 -10.51
CA ASP A 370 -2.44 30.88 -10.26
C ASP A 370 -3.56 31.26 -11.23
N GLY A 371 -4.59 31.95 -10.72
CA GLY A 371 -5.77 32.35 -11.50
C GLY A 371 -6.76 31.22 -11.78
N ARG A 372 -6.61 30.02 -11.17
CA ARG A 372 -7.56 28.91 -11.32
C ARG A 372 -8.24 28.52 -10.01
N ALA A 373 -9.46 28.01 -10.12
CA ALA A 373 -10.18 27.40 -9.01
C ALA A 373 -10.94 26.13 -9.44
N VAL A 374 -11.17 25.25 -8.47
CA VAL A 374 -11.95 24.02 -8.66
C VAL A 374 -13.15 24.03 -7.74
N VAL A 375 -14.33 23.79 -8.29
CA VAL A 375 -15.57 23.60 -7.56
C VAL A 375 -15.82 22.10 -7.39
N VAL A 376 -15.87 21.64 -6.15
CA VAL A 376 -16.06 20.25 -5.79
C VAL A 376 -17.41 20.07 -5.07
N PRO A 377 -18.40 19.43 -5.71
CA PRO A 377 -19.63 19.01 -5.06
C PRO A 377 -19.33 17.95 -4.00
N VAL A 378 -19.77 18.17 -2.76
CA VAL A 378 -19.54 17.25 -1.64
C VAL A 378 -20.86 16.93 -0.93
N ALA A 379 -20.94 15.78 -0.25
CA ALA A 379 -22.13 15.47 0.53
C ALA A 379 -22.29 16.53 1.63
N GLY A 380 -23.41 17.26 1.64
CA GLY A 380 -23.68 18.31 2.63
C GLY A 380 -23.20 19.72 2.27
N GLY A 381 -22.58 19.95 1.11
CA GLY A 381 -22.21 21.32 0.68
C GLY A 381 -21.55 21.42 -0.68
N THR A 382 -20.91 22.55 -0.93
CA THR A 382 -20.02 22.77 -2.08
C THR A 382 -18.68 23.27 -1.56
N LEU A 383 -17.58 22.73 -2.06
CA LEU A 383 -16.23 23.18 -1.75
C LEU A 383 -15.68 23.95 -2.97
N VAL A 384 -15.07 25.12 -2.77
CA VAL A 384 -14.27 25.79 -3.79
C VAL A 384 -12.82 25.82 -3.35
N VAL A 385 -11.92 25.30 -4.17
CA VAL A 385 -10.48 25.22 -3.92
C VAL A 385 -9.77 26.19 -4.85
N VAL A 386 -8.97 27.09 -4.28
CA VAL A 386 -8.27 28.15 -5.02
C VAL A 386 -6.77 28.05 -4.74
N GLY A 387 -5.97 27.88 -5.79
CA GLY A 387 -4.51 27.83 -5.71
C GLY A 387 -3.89 29.23 -5.65
N GLY A 388 -2.84 29.41 -4.86
CA GLY A 388 -2.03 30.64 -4.84
C GLY A 388 -2.68 31.84 -4.14
N TRP A 389 -3.89 31.68 -3.59
CA TRP A 389 -4.64 32.74 -2.90
C TRP A 389 -4.72 32.49 -1.40
N ALA A 390 -4.62 33.56 -0.60
CA ALA A 390 -4.58 33.51 0.87
C ALA A 390 -5.34 34.70 1.50
N PRO A 391 -6.67 34.71 1.46
CA PRO A 391 -7.49 35.77 2.05
C PRO A 391 -7.52 35.66 3.58
N ALA A 392 -8.04 36.70 4.25
CA ALA A 392 -8.40 36.58 5.64
C ALA A 392 -9.56 35.56 5.81
N PRO A 393 -9.59 34.76 6.90
CA PRO A 393 -10.57 33.67 7.06
C PRO A 393 -12.05 34.08 7.15
N GLU A 394 -12.35 35.37 7.28
CA GLU A 394 -13.70 35.89 7.53
C GLU A 394 -14.22 36.81 6.41
N GLU A 395 -13.41 37.01 5.37
CA GLU A 395 -13.68 38.02 4.34
C GLU A 395 -13.92 37.40 2.96
N ALA A 396 -13.83 36.08 2.79
CA ALA A 396 -13.93 35.45 1.47
C ALA A 396 -15.38 35.15 1.03
N ALA A 397 -15.67 35.41 -0.25
CA ALA A 397 -16.93 35.10 -0.89
C ALA A 397 -16.72 34.50 -2.29
N VAL A 398 -17.74 33.81 -2.79
CA VAL A 398 -17.77 33.19 -4.13
C VAL A 398 -18.85 33.87 -4.97
N PHE A 399 -18.50 34.27 -6.19
CA PHE A 399 -19.48 34.84 -7.11
C PHE A 399 -20.15 33.73 -7.92
N VAL A 400 -21.47 33.64 -7.76
CA VAL A 400 -22.32 32.67 -8.46
C VAL A 400 -23.24 33.43 -9.42
N GLY A 401 -23.04 33.25 -10.72
CA GLY A 401 -23.85 33.87 -11.76
C GLY A 401 -23.29 33.70 -13.17
N ASP A 402 -23.99 34.25 -14.14
CA ASP A 402 -23.51 34.36 -15.51
C ASP A 402 -23.10 35.80 -15.81
N GLY A 403 -22.41 36.04 -16.93
CA GLY A 403 -21.98 37.40 -17.33
C GLY A 403 -23.13 38.42 -17.52
N GLY A 404 -24.40 38.03 -17.34
CA GLY A 404 -25.58 38.88 -17.36
C GLY A 404 -26.17 39.19 -15.97
N GLY A 405 -25.74 38.50 -14.90
CA GLY A 405 -26.17 38.74 -13.52
C GLY A 405 -25.71 37.64 -12.56
N GLY A 406 -25.56 37.98 -11.27
CA GLY A 406 -25.09 37.04 -10.26
C GLY A 406 -25.18 37.60 -8.85
N ARG A 407 -24.65 36.83 -7.90
CA ARG A 407 -24.54 37.24 -6.49
C ARG A 407 -23.22 36.78 -5.91
N TRP A 408 -22.75 37.53 -4.92
CA TRP A 408 -21.73 37.06 -4.00
C TRP A 408 -22.39 36.22 -2.90
N GLU A 409 -21.90 34.99 -2.74
CA GLU A 409 -22.26 34.07 -1.67
C GLU A 409 -21.10 34.03 -0.68
N ALA A 410 -21.37 34.41 0.58
CA ALA A 410 -20.34 34.38 1.61
C ALA A 410 -19.93 32.92 1.90
N ALA A 411 -18.64 32.68 2.04
CA ALA A 411 -18.16 31.37 2.45
C ALA A 411 -18.61 31.06 3.89
N THR A 412 -19.17 29.88 4.12
CA THR A 412 -19.53 29.42 5.47
C THR A 412 -18.31 28.97 6.25
N SER A 413 -17.23 28.63 5.54
CA SER A 413 -15.92 28.36 6.10
C SER A 413 -14.83 28.80 5.13
N VAL A 414 -13.76 29.36 5.67
CA VAL A 414 -12.55 29.69 4.91
C VAL A 414 -11.37 29.06 5.63
N ARG A 415 -10.57 28.30 4.88
CA ARG A 415 -9.34 27.69 5.39
C ARG A 415 -8.23 27.95 4.39
N VAL A 416 -7.25 28.75 4.81
CA VAL A 416 -5.99 28.90 4.09
C VAL A 416 -5.00 27.89 4.65
N ARG A 417 -4.34 27.16 3.77
CA ARG A 417 -3.36 26.13 4.09
C ARG A 417 -2.17 26.22 3.14
N GLU A 418 -1.12 25.49 3.47
CA GLU A 418 0.08 25.39 2.65
C GLU A 418 0.12 24.02 1.98
N LEU A 419 0.34 24.00 0.67
CA LEU A 419 0.59 22.79 -0.12
C LEU A 419 2.00 22.26 0.18
N ALA A 420 2.29 21.03 -0.24
CA ALA A 420 3.61 20.44 -0.05
C ALA A 420 4.75 21.22 -0.75
N ASP A 421 4.42 22.01 -1.79
CA ASP A 421 5.35 22.89 -2.50
C ASP A 421 5.53 24.28 -1.83
N GLY A 422 4.89 24.52 -0.68
CA GLY A 422 4.94 25.78 0.06
C GLY A 422 3.97 26.85 -0.44
N ARG A 423 3.21 26.61 -1.53
CA ARG A 423 2.22 27.58 -2.01
C ARG A 423 0.95 27.55 -1.16
N PRO A 424 0.28 28.69 -0.98
CA PRO A 424 -1.01 28.70 -0.31
C PRO A 424 -2.09 28.04 -1.16
N VAL A 425 -3.01 27.35 -0.51
CA VAL A 425 -4.28 26.88 -1.05
C VAL A 425 -5.41 27.34 -0.14
N THR A 426 -6.47 27.87 -0.72
CA THR A 426 -7.66 28.30 0.01
C THR A 426 -8.84 27.38 -0.28
N PHE A 427 -9.46 26.91 0.79
CA PHE A 427 -10.71 26.15 0.77
C PHE A 427 -11.84 27.05 1.24
N LEU A 428 -12.87 27.19 0.40
CA LEU A 428 -14.11 27.89 0.71
C LEU A 428 -15.25 26.88 0.80
N GLY A 429 -15.82 26.72 1.99
CA GLY A 429 -17.06 25.98 2.18
C GLY A 429 -18.26 26.85 1.82
N LEU A 430 -19.20 26.28 1.07
CA LEU A 430 -20.48 26.87 0.74
C LEU A 430 -21.62 25.91 1.12
N PRO A 431 -22.85 26.44 1.30
CA PRO A 431 -24.04 25.60 1.32
C PRO A 431 -24.16 24.76 0.05
N VAL A 432 -25.03 23.75 0.07
CA VAL A 432 -25.31 22.93 -1.12
C VAL A 432 -25.83 23.82 -2.25
N LEU A 433 -25.03 23.96 -3.30
CA LEU A 433 -25.44 24.60 -4.55
C LEU A 433 -26.09 23.57 -5.49
N SER A 434 -27.07 23.99 -6.28
CA SER A 434 -27.57 23.14 -7.38
C SER A 434 -26.49 22.92 -8.45
N ALA A 435 -26.60 21.85 -9.24
CA ALA A 435 -25.64 21.57 -10.31
C ALA A 435 -25.48 22.77 -11.29
N SER A 436 -26.58 23.44 -11.63
CA SER A 436 -26.55 24.65 -12.45
C SER A 436 -25.84 25.83 -11.78
N GLU A 437 -25.92 25.95 -10.46
CA GLU A 437 -25.22 27.01 -9.73
C GLU A 437 -23.73 26.71 -9.58
N GLN A 438 -23.35 25.43 -9.45
CA GLN A 438 -21.95 25.02 -9.43
C GLN A 438 -21.24 25.38 -10.74
N GLU A 439 -21.91 25.14 -11.87
CA GLU A 439 -21.43 25.55 -13.21
C GLU A 439 -21.41 27.07 -13.42
N GLN A 440 -22.05 27.85 -12.53
CA GLN A 440 -22.10 29.31 -12.57
C GLN A 440 -21.15 29.98 -11.58
N VAL A 441 -20.28 29.22 -10.91
CA VAL A 441 -19.20 29.82 -10.13
C VAL A 441 -18.18 30.38 -11.12
N VAL A 442 -17.95 31.70 -11.09
CA VAL A 442 -17.07 32.37 -12.06
C VAL A 442 -15.97 33.22 -11.43
N ASP A 443 -16.05 33.53 -10.13
CA ASP A 443 -14.96 34.20 -9.42
C ASP A 443 -15.01 33.96 -7.90
N VAL A 444 -13.93 34.34 -7.21
CA VAL A 444 -13.87 34.47 -5.75
C VAL A 444 -13.39 35.88 -5.39
N GLY A 445 -13.62 36.33 -4.17
CA GLY A 445 -13.26 37.69 -3.79
C GLY A 445 -13.21 37.90 -2.29
N VAL A 446 -12.66 39.05 -1.89
CA VAL A 446 -12.59 39.50 -0.49
C VAL A 446 -13.58 40.65 -0.30
N ALA A 447 -14.44 40.53 0.71
CA ALA A 447 -15.31 41.61 1.16
C ALA A 447 -14.48 42.62 1.96
N ASP A 448 -14.50 43.89 1.56
CA ASP A 448 -13.95 44.97 2.36
C ASP A 448 -14.86 45.28 3.58
N GLU A 449 -14.32 45.97 4.59
CA GLU A 449 -15.03 46.36 5.84
C GLU A 449 -16.27 47.28 5.63
N ASP A 450 -16.65 47.58 4.39
CA ASP A 450 -17.82 48.39 3.99
C ASP A 450 -18.75 47.55 3.10
N PRO A 451 -20.08 47.79 3.01
CA PRO A 451 -21.03 46.92 2.32
C PRO A 451 -20.96 47.02 0.77
N SER A 452 -19.76 47.23 0.22
CA SER A 452 -19.47 47.05 -1.20
C SER A 452 -19.40 45.57 -1.57
N ASP A 453 -19.76 45.26 -2.82
CA ASP A 453 -19.53 43.93 -3.38
C ASP A 453 -18.04 43.56 -3.24
N PRO A 454 -17.71 42.30 -2.87
CA PRO A 454 -16.33 41.81 -2.78
C PRO A 454 -15.46 42.18 -3.98
N GLU A 455 -14.18 42.49 -3.71
CA GLU A 455 -13.18 42.68 -4.76
C GLU A 455 -12.87 41.33 -5.42
N PRO A 456 -13.15 41.17 -6.72
CA PRO A 456 -12.91 39.91 -7.42
C PRO A 456 -11.41 39.62 -7.54
N LEU A 457 -11.04 38.35 -7.38
CA LEU A 457 -9.67 37.88 -7.59
C LEU A 457 -9.31 37.91 -9.08
N GLY A 458 -10.30 37.76 -9.97
CA GLY A 458 -10.09 37.77 -11.41
C GLY A 458 -9.59 36.43 -11.92
N LEU A 459 -10.28 35.35 -11.55
CA LEU A 459 -9.94 33.99 -12.01
C LEU A 459 -10.04 33.88 -13.55
N GLU A 460 -9.06 33.21 -14.15
CA GLU A 460 -8.99 32.93 -15.58
C GLU A 460 -9.82 31.69 -15.96
N GLU A 461 -9.86 30.71 -15.06
CA GLU A 461 -10.51 29.42 -15.30
C GLU A 461 -11.09 28.84 -14.01
N ILE A 462 -12.31 28.33 -14.10
CA ILE A 462 -12.98 27.58 -13.04
C ILE A 462 -13.55 26.31 -13.64
N GLN A 463 -13.30 25.19 -12.97
CA GLN A 463 -13.80 23.88 -13.37
C GLN A 463 -14.61 23.24 -12.23
N VAL A 464 -15.61 22.44 -12.61
CA VAL A 464 -16.38 21.63 -11.65
C VAL A 464 -15.88 20.19 -11.72
N VAL A 465 -15.37 19.68 -10.60
CA VAL A 465 -14.83 18.32 -10.49
C VAL A 465 -15.57 17.58 -9.38
N PRO A 466 -16.39 16.54 -9.68
CA PRO A 466 -17.06 15.76 -8.64
C PRO A 466 -16.04 14.92 -7.86
N LEU A 467 -16.29 14.67 -6.57
CA LEU A 467 -15.52 13.64 -5.86
C LEU A 467 -15.73 12.28 -6.53
N GLY A 468 -14.64 11.63 -6.94
CA GLY A 468 -14.62 10.26 -7.45
C GLY A 468 -15.30 9.28 -6.48
N ASP A 469 -16.11 8.38 -7.04
CA ASP A 469 -16.66 7.21 -6.33
C ASP A 469 -15.58 6.18 -6.08
#